data_AF-A0AAW8VGD7-F1
#
_entry.id   AF-A0AAW8VGD7-F1
#
_cell.length_a   1.000
_cell.length_b   1.000
_cell.length_c   1.000
_cell.angle_alpha   90.00
_cell.angle_beta   90.00
_cell.angle_gamma   90.00
#
_symmetry.space_group_name_H-M   'P 1'
#
loop_
_entity.id
_entity.type
_entity.pdbx_description
1 polymer ?
#
loop_
_entity_poly.entity_id
_entity_poly.type
_entity_poly.pdbx_seq_one_letter_code
_entity_poly.pdbx_strand_id
1 'polypeptide(L)'
;MKLFHGSNIEIHVPDLSRSKPYKDFGQGFYLSDNYLQAEEMAMHKVDQLRRRIKISQRENNSIFLRDRKSPQLFEEVMIKQEQIQFLIEEMTREIIIYLMQDFGYDMDKAFEIFYNSDTFERLNNIQSGLYYQSSGYVYSFLKEELLTGKVG
;
A
#
# COMPACT_ATOMS: atom_id res chain seq x y z
N MET A 1 -24.89 -1.89 -7.81
CA MET A 1 -23.49 -1.60 -7.41
C MET A 1 -22.79 -2.93 -7.15
N LYS A 2 -21.59 -3.14 -7.69
CA LYS A 2 -20.77 -4.34 -7.42
C LYS A 2 -19.65 -3.94 -6.47
N LEU A 3 -19.36 -4.80 -5.50
CA LEU A 3 -18.31 -4.59 -4.50
C LEU A 3 -17.34 -5.78 -4.57
N PHE A 4 -16.06 -5.50 -4.31
CA PHE A 4 -14.94 -6.41 -4.46
C PHE A 4 -14.15 -6.51 -3.16
N HIS A 5 -13.67 -7.71 -2.83
CA HIS A 5 -12.82 -7.95 -1.67
C HIS A 5 -11.45 -8.47 -2.11
N GLY A 6 -10.39 -7.81 -1.66
CA GLY A 6 -9.02 -8.26 -1.90
C GLY A 6 -8.58 -9.35 -0.95
N SER A 7 -8.45 -10.58 -1.46
CA SER A 7 -8.03 -11.75 -0.69
C SER A 7 -6.97 -12.55 -1.44
N ASN A 8 -5.98 -13.08 -0.73
CA ASN A 8 -5.00 -14.02 -1.27
C ASN A 8 -5.54 -15.44 -1.48
N ILE A 9 -6.82 -15.66 -1.18
CA ILE A 9 -7.54 -16.91 -1.36
C ILE A 9 -8.90 -16.64 -1.98
N GLU A 10 -9.39 -17.57 -2.77
CA GLU A 10 -10.76 -17.55 -3.25
C GLU A 10 -11.74 -17.82 -2.10
N ILE A 11 -12.85 -17.08 -2.06
CA ILE A 11 -13.87 -17.16 -1.01
C ILE A 11 -15.21 -17.44 -1.68
N HIS A 12 -15.68 -18.68 -1.60
CA HIS A 12 -16.99 -19.06 -2.12
C HIS A 12 -18.14 -18.74 -1.16
N VAL A 13 -17.87 -18.81 0.15
CA VAL A 13 -18.85 -18.51 1.21
C VAL A 13 -18.18 -17.58 2.23
N PRO A 14 -18.72 -16.36 2.44
CA PRO A 14 -18.19 -15.44 3.45
C PRO A 14 -18.28 -16.04 4.85
N ASP A 15 -17.14 -16.15 5.53
CA ASP A 15 -17.03 -16.63 6.91
C ASP A 15 -16.22 -15.63 7.74
N LEU A 16 -16.91 -14.88 8.60
CA LEU A 16 -16.31 -13.84 9.43
C LEU A 16 -15.42 -14.39 10.54
N SER A 17 -15.56 -15.67 10.91
CA SER A 17 -14.70 -16.29 11.92
C SER A 17 -13.23 -16.35 11.48
N ARG A 18 -12.99 -16.29 10.16
CA ARG A 18 -11.65 -16.28 9.55
C ARG A 18 -11.01 -14.90 9.50
N SER A 19 -11.76 -13.84 9.82
CA SER A 19 -11.24 -12.48 9.91
C SER A 19 -10.50 -12.26 11.23
N LYS A 20 -9.51 -11.35 11.22
CA LYS A 20 -8.76 -10.99 12.43
C LYS A 20 -9.72 -10.39 13.46
N PRO A 21 -9.82 -10.94 14.69
CA PRO A 21 -10.83 -10.52 15.66
C PRO A 21 -10.66 -9.09 16.20
N TYR A 22 -9.46 -8.51 16.08
CA TYR A 22 -9.11 -7.22 16.68
C TYR A 22 -8.51 -6.23 15.67
N LYS A 23 -8.95 -6.27 14.40
CA LYS A 23 -8.49 -5.32 13.38
C LYS A 23 -9.56 -4.25 13.14
N ASP A 24 -9.17 -2.98 13.26
CA ASP A 24 -10.00 -1.78 13.05
C ASP A 24 -11.33 -1.82 13.81
N PHE A 25 -12.42 -2.26 13.16
CA PHE A 25 -13.78 -2.33 13.71
C PHE A 25 -14.25 -3.76 14.08
N GLY A 26 -13.34 -4.74 14.12
CA GLY A 26 -13.66 -6.14 14.48
C GLY A 26 -13.59 -7.08 13.28
N GLN A 27 -14.46 -8.10 13.25
CA GLN A 27 -14.49 -9.10 12.17
C GLN A 27 -15.31 -8.59 10.98
N GLY A 28 -14.66 -8.42 9.83
CA GLY A 28 -15.31 -7.94 8.60
C GLY A 28 -14.48 -8.21 7.35
N PHE A 29 -15.10 -7.95 6.18
CA PHE A 29 -14.43 -7.90 4.88
C PHE A 29 -14.32 -6.44 4.45
N TYR A 30 -13.13 -6.05 3.96
CA TYR A 30 -12.97 -4.76 3.30
C TYR A 30 -13.49 -4.89 1.88
N LEU A 31 -14.43 -4.01 1.54
CA LEU A 31 -15.08 -3.97 0.25
C LEU A 31 -14.70 -2.67 -0.45
N SER A 32 -14.43 -2.77 -1.74
CA SER A 32 -14.20 -1.63 -2.63
C SER A 32 -15.12 -1.74 -3.83
N ASP A 33 -15.63 -0.64 -4.35
CA ASP A 33 -16.31 -0.58 -5.65
C ASP A 33 -15.30 -0.50 -6.81
N ASN A 34 -14.03 -0.23 -6.52
CA ASN A 34 -12.92 -0.24 -7.48
C ASN A 34 -12.27 -1.64 -7.50
N TYR A 35 -12.44 -2.34 -8.63
CA TYR A 35 -11.84 -3.66 -8.85
C TYR A 35 -10.32 -3.66 -8.68
N LEU A 36 -9.63 -2.65 -9.22
CA LEU A 36 -8.16 -2.57 -9.16
C LEU A 36 -7.68 -2.46 -7.72
N GLN A 37 -8.36 -1.66 -6.90
CA GLN A 37 -8.04 -1.52 -5.48
C GLN A 37 -8.21 -2.85 -4.71
N ALA A 38 -9.24 -3.63 -5.04
CA ALA A 38 -9.44 -4.94 -4.44
C ALA A 38 -8.39 -5.98 -4.90
N GLU A 39 -8.05 -6.00 -6.19
CA GLU A 39 -7.00 -6.86 -6.75
C GLU A 39 -5.64 -6.57 -6.12
N GLU A 40 -5.32 -5.29 -5.95
CA GLU A 40 -4.08 -4.84 -5.32
C GLU A 40 -4.00 -5.25 -3.85
N MET A 41 -5.11 -5.11 -3.10
CA MET A 41 -5.19 -5.59 -1.72
C MET A 41 -4.99 -7.11 -1.62
N ALA A 42 -5.47 -7.88 -2.59
CA ALA A 42 -5.21 -9.33 -2.69
C ALA A 42 -3.72 -9.62 -2.90
N MET A 43 -3.08 -8.92 -3.84
CA MET A 43 -1.65 -9.08 -4.15
C MET A 43 -0.75 -8.72 -2.95
N HIS A 44 -1.07 -7.66 -2.22
CA HIS A 44 -0.36 -7.31 -0.98
C HIS A 44 -0.45 -8.37 0.10
N LYS A 45 -1.62 -8.99 0.23
CA LYS A 45 -1.84 -10.07 1.19
C LYS A 45 -0.96 -11.28 0.87
N VAL A 46 -0.77 -11.58 -0.42
CA VAL A 46 0.17 -12.60 -0.90
C VAL A 46 1.61 -12.22 -0.56
N ASP A 47 2.03 -10.99 -0.84
CA ASP A 47 3.41 -10.53 -0.58
C ASP A 47 3.77 -10.54 0.92
N GLN A 48 2.87 -10.08 1.79
CA GLN A 48 3.08 -10.16 3.25
C GLN A 48 3.26 -11.60 3.75
N LEU A 49 2.53 -12.55 3.18
CA LEU A 49 2.67 -13.97 3.51
C LEU A 49 3.99 -14.54 2.99
N ARG A 50 4.41 -14.16 1.77
CA ARG A 50 5.72 -14.52 1.21
C ARG A 50 6.87 -14.00 2.07
N ARG A 51 6.84 -12.72 2.46
CA ARG A 51 7.87 -12.09 3.32
C ARG A 51 7.94 -12.66 4.74
N ARG A 52 6.84 -13.24 5.25
CA ARG A 52 6.82 -13.96 6.54
C ARG A 52 7.55 -15.30 6.50
N ILE A 53 7.76 -15.88 5.32
CA ILE A 53 8.57 -17.09 5.16
C ILE A 53 10.05 -16.67 5.11
N LYS A 54 10.71 -16.65 6.29
CA LYS A 54 12.17 -16.51 6.37
C LYS A 54 12.82 -17.89 6.30
N ILE A 55 13.50 -18.20 5.21
CA ILE A 55 14.41 -19.35 5.13
C ILE A 55 15.83 -18.81 5.31
N SER A 56 16.50 -19.24 6.37
CA SER A 56 17.93 -18.95 6.59
C SER A 56 18.74 -20.19 6.24
N GLN A 57 19.58 -20.10 5.21
CA GLN A 57 20.85 -20.82 5.13
C GLN A 57 21.82 -20.02 4.24
N ARG A 58 23.08 -19.95 4.67
CA ARG A 58 24.19 -19.25 4.01
C ARG A 58 25.07 -20.30 3.33
N GLU A 59 25.24 -20.19 2.01
CA GLU A 59 26.53 -20.28 1.27
C GLU A 59 26.27 -20.52 -0.24
N ASN A 60 27.04 -19.77 -1.06
CA ASN A 60 27.29 -19.98 -2.49
C ASN A 60 26.14 -19.71 -3.49
N ASN A 61 25.84 -18.42 -3.65
CA ASN A 61 25.50 -17.69 -4.88
C ASN A 61 24.50 -18.27 -5.90
N SER A 62 23.59 -19.14 -5.51
CA SER A 62 22.40 -19.46 -6.30
C SER A 62 21.25 -19.87 -5.39
N ILE A 63 20.15 -19.11 -5.45
CA ILE A 63 18.89 -19.46 -4.76
C ILE A 63 18.13 -20.40 -5.69
N PHE A 64 18.16 -21.70 -5.41
CA PHE A 64 17.27 -22.66 -6.05
C PHE A 64 15.98 -22.77 -5.24
N LEU A 65 14.88 -22.24 -5.77
CA LEU A 65 13.55 -22.57 -5.29
C LEU A 65 13.14 -23.90 -5.92
N ARG A 66 12.97 -24.94 -5.10
CA ARG A 66 12.26 -26.15 -5.51
C ARG A 66 10.97 -26.23 -4.72
N ASP A 67 9.85 -25.89 -5.36
CA ASP A 67 8.57 -26.48 -5.00
C ASP A 67 7.91 -27.12 -6.22
N ARG A 68 7.50 -28.38 -6.04
CA ARG A 68 6.95 -29.26 -7.06
C ARG A 68 5.43 -29.15 -7.01
N LYS A 69 4.85 -28.25 -7.80
CA LYS A 69 3.57 -28.40 -8.53
C LYS A 69 3.26 -27.05 -9.20
N SER A 70 2.95 -27.11 -10.49
CA SER A 70 2.61 -25.98 -11.40
C SER A 70 3.70 -24.93 -11.68
N PRO A 71 4.63 -25.18 -12.62
CA PRO A 71 5.60 -24.20 -13.11
C PRO A 71 5.05 -23.30 -14.25
N GLN A 72 3.78 -22.88 -14.21
CA GLN A 72 3.13 -22.22 -15.36
C GLN A 72 2.39 -20.90 -15.10
N LEU A 73 2.56 -20.26 -13.94
CA LEU A 73 2.14 -18.85 -13.77
C LEU A 73 3.27 -18.02 -13.18
N PHE A 74 4.30 -17.81 -13.98
CA PHE A 74 5.19 -16.66 -13.82
C PHE A 74 4.86 -15.65 -14.90
N GLU A 75 3.62 -15.16 -14.87
CA GLU A 75 3.37 -13.80 -15.33
C GLU A 75 3.50 -12.98 -14.05
N GLU A 76 4.69 -12.41 -13.84
CA GLU A 76 4.90 -11.41 -12.81
C GLU A 76 3.76 -10.41 -12.93
N VAL A 77 2.91 -10.34 -11.90
CA VAL A 77 1.95 -9.24 -11.74
C VAL A 77 2.80 -8.00 -11.42
N MET A 78 3.45 -7.51 -12.46
CA MET A 78 3.99 -6.17 -12.57
C MET A 78 2.79 -5.26 -12.45
N ILE A 79 2.57 -4.69 -11.26
CA ILE A 79 1.80 -3.46 -11.16
C ILE A 79 2.51 -2.50 -12.11
N LYS A 80 1.84 -2.15 -13.22
CA LYS A 80 2.45 -1.31 -14.25
C LYS A 80 2.84 0.00 -13.58
N GLN A 81 4.01 0.55 -13.90
CA GLN A 81 4.48 1.83 -13.35
C GLN A 81 3.40 2.93 -13.43
N GLU A 82 2.56 2.89 -14.46
CA GLU A 82 1.40 3.77 -14.66
C GLU A 82 0.35 3.69 -13.53
N GLN A 83 0.10 2.52 -12.95
CA GLN A 83 -0.86 2.36 -11.84
C GLN A 83 -0.30 2.94 -10.54
N ILE A 84 0.98 2.71 -10.27
CA ILE A 84 1.67 3.30 -9.11
C ILE A 84 1.65 4.83 -9.21
N GLN A 85 1.92 5.34 -10.41
CA GLN A 85 1.91 6.78 -10.68
C GLN A 85 0.52 7.38 -10.40
N PHE A 86 -0.55 6.71 -10.84
CA PHE A 86 -1.92 7.14 -10.53
C PHE A 86 -2.19 7.21 -9.01
N LEU A 87 -1.76 6.21 -8.25
CA LEU A 87 -1.94 6.20 -6.79
C LEU A 87 -1.16 7.32 -6.10
N ILE A 88 0.08 7.57 -6.54
CA ILE A 88 0.89 8.68 -6.03
C ILE A 88 0.23 10.03 -6.36
N GLU A 89 -0.34 10.19 -7.56
CA GLU A 89 -1.03 11.41 -7.97
C GLU A 89 -2.30 11.67 -7.15
N GLU A 90 -3.10 10.64 -6.90
CA GLU A 90 -4.29 10.76 -6.03
C GLU A 90 -3.90 11.08 -4.58
N MET A 91 -2.88 10.40 -4.04
CA MET A 91 -2.33 10.69 -2.72
C MET A 91 -1.83 12.14 -2.62
N THR A 92 -1.16 12.61 -3.67
CA THR A 92 -0.65 13.98 -3.76
C THR A 92 -1.80 14.97 -3.68
N ARG A 93 -2.86 14.79 -4.48
CA ARG A 93 -4.03 15.68 -4.43
C ARG A 93 -4.63 15.78 -3.04
N GLU A 94 -4.82 14.65 -2.36
CA GLU A 94 -5.40 14.64 -1.01
C GLU A 94 -4.50 15.34 0.01
N ILE A 95 -3.18 15.10 -0.04
CA ILE A 95 -2.23 15.75 0.87
C ILE A 95 -2.18 17.27 0.65
N ILE A 96 -2.22 17.73 -0.60
CA ILE A 96 -2.30 19.16 -0.91
C ILE A 96 -3.57 19.77 -0.30
N ILE A 97 -4.73 19.10 -0.46
CA ILE A 97 -5.99 19.55 0.15
C ILE A 97 -5.86 19.63 1.68
N TYR A 98 -5.25 18.64 2.33
CA TYR A 98 -5.06 18.67 3.78
C TYR A 98 -4.15 19.81 4.23
N LEU A 99 -3.06 20.10 3.53
CA LEU A 99 -2.21 21.25 3.83
C LEU A 99 -2.96 22.58 3.73
N MET A 100 -3.79 22.73 2.70
CA MET A 100 -4.62 23.92 2.51
C MET A 100 -5.66 24.06 3.62
N GLN A 101 -6.28 22.95 4.06
CA GLN A 101 -7.32 22.94 5.11
C GLN A 101 -6.75 23.13 6.52
N ASP A 102 -5.72 22.38 6.90
CA ASP A 102 -5.18 22.35 8.26
C ASP A 102 -4.29 23.58 8.56
N PHE A 103 -3.54 24.07 7.57
CA PHE A 103 -2.57 25.16 7.75
C PHE A 103 -2.96 26.47 7.03
N GLY A 104 -4.03 26.47 6.24
CA GLY A 104 -4.47 27.65 5.50
C GLY A 104 -3.52 28.07 4.38
N TYR A 105 -2.69 27.15 3.88
CA TYR A 105 -1.80 27.43 2.76
C TYR A 105 -2.58 27.59 1.46
N ASP A 106 -2.09 28.45 0.57
CA ASP A 106 -2.53 28.42 -0.81
C ASP A 106 -2.00 27.17 -1.52
N MET A 107 -2.53 26.90 -2.71
CA MET A 107 -2.18 25.71 -3.48
C MET A 107 -0.68 25.67 -3.81
N ASP A 108 -0.11 26.79 -4.25
CA ASP A 108 1.30 26.86 -4.66
C ASP A 108 2.24 26.54 -3.49
N LYS A 109 1.98 27.13 -2.31
CA LYS A 109 2.74 26.87 -1.10
C LYS A 109 2.55 25.43 -0.61
N ALA A 110 1.34 24.87 -0.71
CA ALA A 110 1.11 23.48 -0.34
C ALA A 110 1.90 22.52 -1.24
N PHE A 111 1.95 22.80 -2.55
CA PHE A 111 2.77 22.04 -3.51
C PHE A 111 4.26 22.16 -3.17
N GLU A 112 4.74 23.39 -2.96
CA GLU A 112 6.13 23.64 -2.59
C GLU A 112 6.53 22.87 -1.33
N ILE A 113 5.72 22.93 -0.27
CA ILE A 113 6.00 22.22 0.99
C ILE A 113 6.02 20.71 0.78
N PHE A 114 5.00 20.17 0.11
CA PHE A 114 4.90 18.72 -0.01
C PHE A 114 5.99 18.14 -0.92
N TYR A 115 6.28 18.74 -2.07
CA TYR A 115 7.26 18.21 -3.02
C TYR A 115 8.70 18.28 -2.50
N ASN A 116 8.97 19.18 -1.55
CA ASN A 116 10.26 19.29 -0.87
C ASN A 116 10.33 18.49 0.44
N SER A 117 9.33 17.63 0.72
CA SER A 117 9.29 16.83 1.94
C SER A 117 9.94 15.46 1.78
N ASP A 118 10.54 14.96 2.85
CA ASP A 118 11.03 13.58 2.96
C ASP A 118 9.86 12.58 2.82
N THR A 119 8.67 12.98 3.28
CA THR A 119 7.44 12.22 3.10
C THR A 119 7.12 11.98 1.62
N PHE A 120 7.29 12.98 0.76
CA PHE A 120 7.09 12.84 -0.69
C PHE A 120 8.18 11.98 -1.34
N GLU A 121 9.44 12.11 -0.92
CA GLU A 121 10.51 11.23 -1.39
C GLU A 121 10.18 9.76 -1.08
N ARG A 122 9.73 9.47 0.15
CA ARG A 122 9.30 8.13 0.55
C ARG A 122 8.07 7.67 -0.22
N LEU A 123 7.11 8.55 -0.49
CA LEU A 123 5.92 8.22 -1.29
C LEU A 123 6.30 7.76 -2.70
N ASN A 124 7.28 8.43 -3.33
CA ASN A 124 7.80 8.07 -4.65
C ASN A 124 8.71 6.83 -4.65
N ASN A 125 9.22 6.43 -3.49
CA ASN A 125 9.98 5.21 -3.36
C ASN A 125 9.06 3.98 -3.34
N ILE A 126 9.01 3.23 -4.45
CA ILE A 126 8.19 2.01 -4.61
C ILE A 126 8.43 0.99 -3.48
N GLN A 127 9.66 0.92 -2.94
CA GLN A 127 9.99 -0.02 -1.86
C GLN A 127 9.40 0.39 -0.50
N SER A 128 9.01 1.65 -0.32
CA SER A 128 8.37 2.12 0.91
C SER A 128 6.95 1.56 1.07
N GLY A 129 6.26 1.32 -0.06
CA GLY A 129 4.86 0.91 -0.09
C GLY A 129 3.87 1.97 0.43
N LEU A 130 4.29 3.23 0.59
CA LEU A 130 3.44 4.31 1.13
C LEU A 130 2.27 4.67 0.19
N TYR A 131 2.45 4.52 -1.12
CA TYR A 131 1.44 4.83 -2.13
C TYR A 131 0.18 3.94 -2.04
N TYR A 132 0.21 2.86 -1.25
CA TYR A 132 -0.97 2.02 -0.96
C TYR A 132 -1.66 2.35 0.38
N GLN A 133 -1.09 3.25 1.18
CA GLN A 133 -1.67 3.62 2.47
C GLN A 133 -2.78 4.66 2.29
N SER A 134 -3.57 4.88 3.33
CA SER A 134 -4.50 6.01 3.35
C SER A 134 -3.72 7.33 3.36
N SER A 135 -4.19 8.34 2.64
CA SER A 135 -3.64 9.70 2.65
C SER A 135 -3.52 10.29 4.05
N GLY A 136 -4.47 10.07 4.95
CA GLY A 136 -4.37 10.52 6.35
C GLY A 136 -3.18 9.91 7.11
N TYR A 137 -2.82 8.66 6.80
CA TYR A 137 -1.62 8.02 7.36
C TYR A 137 -0.34 8.63 6.77
N VAL A 138 -0.24 8.77 5.45
CA VAL A 138 0.92 9.42 4.80
C VAL A 138 1.08 10.85 5.28
N TYR A 139 -0.02 11.59 5.41
CA TYR A 139 -0.06 12.96 5.90
C TYR A 139 0.38 13.09 7.36
N SER A 140 0.20 12.06 8.18
CA SER A 140 0.67 12.08 9.57
C SER A 140 2.20 12.20 9.64
N PHE A 141 2.95 11.55 8.74
CA PHE A 141 4.41 11.72 8.62
C PHE A 141 4.77 13.13 8.21
N LEU A 142 4.06 13.71 7.23
CA LEU A 142 4.32 15.08 6.81
C LEU A 142 4.08 16.07 7.96
N LYS A 143 3.02 15.88 8.75
CA LYS A 143 2.77 16.72 9.93
C LYS A 143 3.88 16.59 10.97
N GLU A 144 4.35 15.38 11.24
CA GLU A 144 5.46 15.15 12.15
C GLU A 144 6.75 15.80 11.64
N GLU A 145 7.02 15.68 10.33
CA GLU A 145 8.15 16.30 9.65
C GLU A 145 8.13 17.83 9.79
N LEU A 146 6.97 18.46 9.55
CA LEU A 146 6.80 19.91 9.69
C LEU A 146 6.93 20.40 11.15
N LEU A 147 6.56 19.57 12.13
CA LEU A 147 6.65 19.92 13.55
C LEU A 147 8.07 19.75 14.11
N THR A 148 8.79 18.73 13.67
CA THR A 148 10.07 18.31 14.28
C THR A 148 11.29 18.64 13.44
N GLY A 149 11.10 18.94 12.15
CA GLY A 149 12.18 19.04 11.16
C GLY A 149 12.90 17.70 10.91
N LYS A 150 12.30 16.57 11.31
CA LYS A 150 12.83 15.22 11.17
C LYS A 150 11.73 14.25 10.74
N VAL A 151 12.12 13.20 10.02
CA VAL A 151 11.20 12.15 9.55
C VAL A 151 10.72 11.26 10.71
N GLY A 152 9.41 10.96 10.72
CA GLY A 152 8.77 9.91 11.54
C GLY A 152 8.82 8.51 10.93
#